data_AF-A0A2Z6NB92-F1
#
_entry.id   AF-A0A2Z6NB92-F1
#
_cell.length_a   1.000
_cell.length_b   1.000
_cell.length_c   1.000
_cell.angle_alpha   90.00
_cell.angle_beta   90.00
_cell.angle_gamma   90.00
#
_symmetry.space_group_name_H-M   'P 1'
#
loop_
_entity.id
_entity.type
_entity.pdbx_description
1 polymer ?
#
loop_
_entity_poly.entity_id
_entity_poly.type
_entity_poly.pdbx_seq_one_letter_code
_entity_poly.pdbx_strand_id
1 'polypeptide(L)'
;MWYAPHSGFNNQLLEFKHAVLIAGILNRTLVVPPVLDHHAVALGSCPKFRVVEPNDIRISVWDHVIELLQGGRYISIAEVIDISSLVSSGLVRVIDLRDFVSIWCGISLDLACYNDSMLQSSVSKSLKQCGSLLAGFRGNIEKCIYAINEDCRTTVWTYHVDGHEDGILDSFQPNDQLKQKKKISYVRRRRDVFRALGPGSEVESASMLAFGSLFSAPYKGSESYVDIHESHQDQRFLSLMEKIKFLPYVPEVMNAGKEFAKATINAPFLCAQLRLLDGQFKNHHKATFDGLRQKLESLMQKGPLPIHIFVMTDLPRNNWTDTYLGDLTNDAHNYKVHFLREDDHLVMQAAKKLTTAGYGQRFIPNSVSRIGKKYCSNQRLPDVLLYVEQAVCSCASLGFIGTPGSTIAENIELMRKFGSCSR
;
A
#
# COMPACT_ATOMS: atom_id res chain seq x y z
N MET A 1 17.24 1.85 -3.24
CA MET A 1 16.24 1.00 -3.90
C MET A 1 14.93 1.76 -3.93
N TRP A 2 14.33 1.90 -5.08
CA TRP A 2 13.01 2.50 -5.27
C TRP A 2 12.11 1.53 -6.02
N TYR A 3 10.81 1.65 -5.83
CA TYR A 3 9.79 0.87 -6.52
C TYR A 3 8.59 1.78 -6.80
N ALA A 4 7.77 1.39 -7.76
CA ALA A 4 6.61 2.17 -8.19
C ALA A 4 5.31 1.56 -7.63
N PRO A 5 4.83 1.99 -6.43
CA PRO A 5 3.57 1.50 -5.86
C PRO A 5 2.38 1.89 -6.73
N HIS A 6 1.30 1.09 -6.74
CA HIS A 6 0.13 1.36 -7.58
C HIS A 6 -1.14 0.68 -7.03
N SER A 7 -2.27 0.87 -7.72
CA SER A 7 -3.61 0.41 -7.31
C SER A 7 -4.08 1.07 -5.99
N GLY A 8 -4.97 0.42 -5.24
CA GLY A 8 -5.47 0.93 -3.96
C GLY A 8 -4.45 0.84 -2.83
N PHE A 9 -4.67 1.63 -1.77
CA PHE A 9 -3.75 1.74 -0.64
C PHE A 9 -3.31 0.39 -0.04
N ASN A 10 -4.23 -0.54 0.20
CA ASN A 10 -3.87 -1.83 0.80
C ASN A 10 -2.98 -2.70 -0.13
N ASN A 11 -3.10 -2.53 -1.45
CA ASN A 11 -2.15 -3.13 -2.39
C ASN A 11 -0.79 -2.45 -2.29
N GLN A 12 -0.76 -1.11 -2.25
CA GLN A 12 0.48 -0.34 -2.06
C GLN A 12 1.18 -0.69 -0.74
N LEU A 13 0.42 -0.97 0.33
CA LEU A 13 0.95 -1.45 1.62
C LEU A 13 1.58 -2.83 1.51
N LEU A 14 0.97 -3.74 0.74
CA LEU A 14 1.56 -5.06 0.47
C LEU A 14 2.86 -4.93 -0.34
N GLU A 15 2.87 -4.09 -1.38
CA GLU A 15 4.09 -3.77 -2.12
C GLU A 15 5.17 -3.18 -1.23
N PHE A 16 4.80 -2.29 -0.30
CA PHE A 16 5.72 -1.71 0.67
C PHE A 16 6.33 -2.77 1.58
N LYS A 17 5.55 -3.76 2.05
CA LYS A 17 6.09 -4.90 2.82
C LYS A 17 7.13 -5.68 2.01
N HIS A 18 6.85 -5.97 0.74
CA HIS A 18 7.82 -6.64 -0.14
C HIS A 18 9.05 -5.77 -0.40
N ALA A 19 8.88 -4.45 -0.54
CA ALA A 19 9.99 -3.51 -0.71
C ALA A 19 10.91 -3.47 0.51
N VAL A 20 10.32 -3.44 1.72
CA VAL A 20 11.05 -3.52 2.99
C VAL A 20 11.83 -4.84 3.07
N LEU A 21 11.21 -5.95 2.69
CA LEU A 21 11.83 -7.27 2.67
C LEU A 21 13.04 -7.34 1.73
N ILE A 22 12.85 -6.97 0.46
CA ILE A 22 13.90 -6.97 -0.56
C ILE A 22 15.03 -5.98 -0.21
N ALA A 23 14.70 -4.80 0.30
CA ALA A 23 15.70 -3.84 0.76
C ALA A 23 16.53 -4.38 1.94
N GLY A 24 15.89 -5.12 2.86
CA GLY A 24 16.55 -5.80 3.97
C GLY A 24 17.52 -6.90 3.54
N ILE A 25 17.10 -7.74 2.57
CA ILE A 25 17.91 -8.80 1.93
C ILE A 25 19.13 -8.19 1.23
N LEU A 26 18.92 -7.15 0.42
CA LEU A 26 19.98 -6.49 -0.34
C LEU A 26 20.83 -5.52 0.49
N ASN A 27 20.46 -5.30 1.75
CA ASN A 27 21.04 -4.27 2.63
C ASN A 27 21.11 -2.88 1.97
N ARG A 28 20.11 -2.52 1.16
CA ARG A 28 20.03 -1.23 0.45
C ARG A 28 19.08 -0.28 1.19
N THR A 29 19.33 1.02 1.10
CA THR A 29 18.38 2.03 1.59
C THR A 29 17.12 2.01 0.71
N LEU A 30 15.96 1.83 1.34
CA LEU A 30 14.65 1.90 0.69
C LEU A 30 14.19 3.36 0.57
N VAL A 31 13.82 3.76 -0.63
CA VAL A 31 13.14 5.04 -0.88
C VAL A 31 11.65 4.82 -0.62
N VAL A 32 11.12 5.46 0.43
CA VAL A 32 9.73 5.33 0.87
C VAL A 32 8.84 6.22 0.01
N PRO A 33 7.89 5.66 -0.76
CA PRO A 33 7.05 6.45 -1.65
C PRO A 33 5.88 7.12 -0.91
N PRO A 34 5.20 8.09 -1.55
CA PRO A 34 3.89 8.50 -1.08
C PRO A 34 2.84 7.42 -1.29
N VAL A 35 1.70 7.61 -0.65
CA VAL A 35 0.45 6.94 -1.01
C VAL A 35 -0.10 7.58 -2.28
N LEU A 36 -0.34 6.78 -3.31
CA LEU A 36 -0.97 7.24 -4.56
C LEU A 36 -2.50 7.21 -4.46
N ASP A 37 -3.15 8.07 -5.25
CA ASP A 37 -4.61 8.07 -5.36
C ASP A 37 -5.10 6.72 -5.90
N HIS A 38 -6.26 6.26 -5.40
CA HIS A 38 -6.88 5.02 -5.86
C HIS A 38 -7.12 5.06 -7.37
N HIS A 39 -6.69 4.02 -8.09
CA HIS A 39 -6.75 3.90 -9.55
C HIS A 39 -5.90 4.90 -10.37
N ALA A 40 -5.05 5.72 -9.75
CA ALA A 40 -4.17 6.63 -10.50
C ALA A 40 -3.19 5.88 -11.41
N VAL A 41 -2.66 4.76 -10.92
CA VAL A 41 -1.81 3.85 -11.71
C VAL A 41 -2.32 2.44 -11.51
N ALA A 42 -2.47 1.70 -12.61
CA ALA A 42 -2.93 0.32 -12.61
C ALA A 42 -1.90 -0.59 -13.29
N LEU A 43 -1.53 -1.68 -12.62
CA LEU A 43 -0.66 -2.72 -13.19
C LEU A 43 -1.36 -3.53 -14.27
N GLY A 44 -2.67 -3.71 -14.13
CA GLY A 44 -3.46 -4.65 -14.91
C GLY A 44 -3.63 -5.99 -14.18
N SER A 45 -3.61 -7.10 -14.92
CA SER A 45 -3.85 -8.44 -14.38
C SER A 45 -2.59 -9.26 -14.38
N CYS A 46 -1.92 -9.31 -13.24
CA CYS A 46 -0.71 -10.07 -12.98
C CYS A 46 -1.03 -11.46 -12.39
N PRO A 47 -0.35 -12.58 -12.77
CA PRO A 47 0.65 -12.73 -13.84
C PRO A 47 0.00 -13.04 -15.22
N LYS A 48 -1.22 -12.54 -15.47
CA LYS A 48 -1.92 -12.71 -16.76
C LYS A 48 -1.29 -11.81 -17.84
N PHE A 49 -1.95 -11.69 -18.99
CA PHE A 49 -1.40 -11.10 -20.22
C PHE A 49 -1.57 -9.58 -20.38
N ARG A 50 -2.31 -8.91 -19.48
CA ARG A 50 -2.48 -7.44 -19.53
C ARG A 50 -1.74 -6.84 -18.35
N VAL A 51 -0.42 -6.76 -18.47
CA VAL A 51 0.45 -6.12 -17.48
C VAL A 51 1.13 -4.97 -18.19
N VAL A 52 1.08 -3.79 -17.58
CA VAL A 52 1.79 -2.60 -18.08
C VAL A 52 3.28 -2.82 -17.90
N GLU A 53 4.08 -2.39 -18.88
CA GLU A 53 5.52 -2.59 -18.85
C GLU A 53 6.17 -1.86 -17.65
N PRO A 54 7.26 -2.39 -17.07
CA PRO A 54 7.87 -1.81 -15.86
C PRO A 54 8.30 -0.35 -16.00
N ASN A 55 8.81 0.06 -17.16
CA ASN A 55 9.17 1.45 -17.45
C ASN A 55 7.96 2.38 -17.45
N ASP A 56 6.85 1.94 -18.05
CA ASP A 56 5.60 2.68 -18.12
C ASP A 56 4.94 2.83 -16.74
N ILE A 57 5.01 1.80 -15.89
CA ILE A 57 4.58 1.93 -14.49
C ILE A 57 5.45 2.91 -13.73
N ARG A 58 6.79 2.80 -13.82
CA ARG A 58 7.70 3.72 -13.11
C ARG A 58 7.44 5.18 -13.47
N ILE A 59 7.27 5.49 -14.76
CA ILE A 59 7.01 6.87 -15.17
C ILE A 59 5.62 7.35 -14.76
N SER A 60 4.59 6.50 -14.86
CA SER A 60 3.24 6.86 -14.45
C SER A 60 3.17 7.16 -12.94
N VAL A 61 3.85 6.35 -12.13
CA VAL A 61 3.98 6.61 -10.69
C VAL A 61 4.76 7.88 -10.43
N TRP A 62 5.88 8.09 -11.12
CA TRP A 62 6.67 9.30 -10.97
C TRP A 62 5.83 10.56 -11.28
N ASP A 63 5.12 10.58 -12.40
CA ASP A 63 4.27 11.70 -12.79
C ASP A 63 3.18 11.96 -11.74
N HIS A 64 2.53 10.91 -11.23
CA HIS A 64 1.53 11.06 -10.19
C HIS A 64 2.12 11.52 -8.84
N VAL A 65 3.34 11.12 -8.49
CA VAL A 65 4.07 11.68 -7.33
C VAL A 65 4.23 13.19 -7.47
N ILE A 66 4.58 13.67 -8.67
CA ILE A 66 4.73 15.10 -8.93
C ILE A 66 3.38 15.82 -8.79
N GLU A 67 2.29 15.23 -9.30
CA GLU A 67 0.93 15.76 -9.11
C GLU A 67 0.54 15.86 -7.63
N LEU A 68 0.88 14.86 -6.81
CA LEU A 68 0.62 14.88 -5.36
C LEU A 68 1.42 15.98 -4.66
N LEU A 69 2.69 16.17 -5.03
CA LEU A 69 3.53 17.24 -4.50
C LEU A 69 2.98 18.62 -4.87
N GLN A 70 2.69 18.84 -6.15
CA GLN A 70 2.18 20.11 -6.67
C GLN A 70 0.77 20.44 -6.16
N GLY A 71 -0.06 19.41 -5.97
CA GLY A 71 -1.40 19.54 -5.40
C GLY A 71 -1.41 19.73 -3.88
N GLY A 72 -0.25 19.62 -3.21
CA GLY A 72 -0.13 19.67 -1.76
C GLY A 72 -0.82 18.50 -1.06
N ARG A 73 -1.01 17.36 -1.75
CA ARG A 73 -1.70 16.16 -1.26
C ARG A 73 -0.75 15.02 -0.91
N TYR A 74 0.56 15.20 -1.11
CA TYR A 74 1.57 14.20 -0.79
C TYR A 74 1.50 13.78 0.68
N ILE A 75 1.38 12.48 0.90
CA ILE A 75 1.58 11.84 2.19
C ILE A 75 2.46 10.60 2.00
N SER A 76 3.53 10.49 2.79
CA SER A 76 4.43 9.34 2.78
C SER A 76 3.70 8.11 3.32
N ILE A 77 3.93 6.91 2.78
CA ILE A 77 3.34 5.71 3.39
C ILE A 77 3.83 5.50 4.83
N ALA A 78 5.05 5.94 5.15
CA ALA A 78 5.59 5.93 6.51
C ALA A 78 5.04 7.05 7.41
N GLU A 79 4.21 7.96 6.88
CA GLU A 79 3.40 8.87 7.71
C GLU A 79 2.10 8.22 8.17
N VAL A 80 1.61 7.19 7.47
CA VAL A 80 0.39 6.44 7.83
C VAL A 80 0.72 5.14 8.58
N ILE A 81 1.79 4.47 8.18
CA ILE A 81 2.26 3.18 8.71
C ILE A 81 3.46 3.41 9.61
N ASP A 82 3.39 2.92 10.84
CA ASP A 82 4.50 2.98 11.78
C ASP A 82 5.55 1.91 11.45
N ILE A 83 6.69 2.39 10.95
CA ILE A 83 7.88 1.58 10.65
C ILE A 83 9.02 1.79 11.64
N SER A 84 8.78 2.50 12.74
CA SER A 84 9.81 2.84 13.73
C SER A 84 10.53 1.61 14.25
N SER A 85 9.83 0.49 14.47
CA SER A 85 10.41 -0.76 14.93
C SER A 85 11.34 -1.44 13.93
N LEU A 86 11.17 -1.17 12.63
CA LEU A 86 12.06 -1.69 11.58
C LEU A 86 13.36 -0.87 11.51
N VAL A 87 13.21 0.46 11.55
CA VAL A 87 14.32 1.40 11.44
C VAL A 87 15.18 1.40 12.70
N SER A 88 14.57 1.47 13.89
CA SER A 88 15.29 1.48 15.19
C SER A 88 16.06 0.19 15.47
N SER A 89 15.57 -0.95 14.97
CA SER A 89 16.26 -2.24 15.07
C SER A 89 17.34 -2.44 14.00
N GLY A 90 17.59 -1.44 13.14
CA GLY A 90 18.59 -1.53 12.07
C GLY A 90 18.29 -2.57 10.99
N LEU A 91 17.05 -3.05 10.92
CA LEU A 91 16.66 -4.11 9.98
C LEU A 91 16.59 -3.57 8.56
N VAL A 92 16.11 -2.32 8.39
CA VAL A 92 16.05 -1.62 7.11
C VAL A 92 16.44 -0.16 7.29
N ARG A 93 17.18 0.36 6.32
CA ARG A 93 17.46 1.80 6.18
C ARG A 93 16.47 2.41 5.21
N VAL A 94 15.92 3.57 5.55
CA VAL A 94 14.89 4.23 4.75
C VAL A 94 15.24 5.70 4.50
N ILE A 95 14.72 6.25 3.41
CA ILE A 95 14.72 7.68 3.10
C ILE A 95 13.36 8.03 2.49
N ASP A 96 12.75 9.13 2.90
CA ASP A 96 11.50 9.60 2.29
C ASP A 96 11.75 10.06 0.84
N LEU A 97 10.82 9.77 -0.07
CA LEU A 97 10.98 10.12 -1.49
C LEU A 97 11.22 11.62 -1.68
N ARG A 98 10.64 12.49 -0.83
CA ARG A 98 10.89 13.93 -0.88
C ARG A 98 12.37 14.25 -0.71
N ASP A 99 12.97 13.71 0.36
CA ASP A 99 14.38 13.90 0.65
C ASP A 99 15.28 13.27 -0.42
N PHE A 100 14.90 12.07 -0.89
CA PHE A 100 15.59 11.40 -1.98
C PHE A 100 15.61 12.26 -3.24
N VAL A 101 14.48 12.83 -3.67
CA VAL A 101 14.39 13.68 -4.86
C VAL A 101 15.26 14.91 -4.71
N SER A 102 15.29 15.52 -3.52
CA SER A 102 16.14 16.68 -3.27
C SER A 102 17.63 16.38 -3.42
N ILE A 103 18.08 15.24 -2.87
CA ILE A 103 19.48 14.82 -2.90
C ILE A 103 19.88 14.29 -4.29
N TRP A 104 19.05 13.41 -4.85
CA TRP A 104 19.37 12.66 -6.06
C TRP A 104 19.12 13.45 -7.33
N CYS A 105 18.00 14.18 -7.41
CA CYS A 105 17.67 14.97 -8.59
C CYS A 105 18.23 16.41 -8.51
N GLY A 106 18.74 16.84 -7.35
CA GLY A 106 19.21 18.21 -7.12
C GLY A 106 18.09 19.26 -7.15
N ILE A 107 16.86 18.86 -6.80
CA ILE A 107 15.66 19.71 -6.93
C ILE A 107 15.23 20.21 -5.55
N SER A 108 15.10 21.52 -5.39
CA SER A 108 14.45 22.07 -4.21
C SER A 108 12.95 21.80 -4.28
N LEU A 109 12.44 21.01 -3.34
CA LEU A 109 11.01 20.71 -3.28
C LEU A 109 10.16 21.95 -3.04
N ASP A 110 10.67 22.93 -2.29
CA ASP A 110 9.94 24.18 -2.07
C ASP A 110 9.67 24.89 -3.41
N LEU A 111 10.61 24.82 -4.36
CA LEU A 111 10.43 25.33 -5.74
C LEU A 111 9.52 24.43 -6.59
N ALA A 112 9.50 23.13 -6.32
CA ALA A 112 8.64 22.18 -7.04
C ALA A 112 7.13 22.39 -6.76
N CYS A 113 6.79 23.11 -5.68
CA CYS A 113 5.41 23.37 -5.27
C CYS A 113 4.84 24.73 -5.72
N TYR A 114 5.65 25.61 -6.33
CA TYR A 114 5.18 26.92 -6.78
C TYR A 114 4.62 26.89 -8.21
N ASN A 115 3.48 27.57 -8.41
CA ASN A 115 2.88 27.85 -9.72
C ASN A 115 3.41 29.18 -10.31
N ASP A 116 4.72 29.40 -10.28
CA ASP A 116 5.35 30.50 -11.03
C ASP A 116 5.78 29.98 -12.40
N SER A 117 5.20 30.52 -13.47
CA SER A 117 5.35 30.00 -14.83
C SER A 117 6.79 29.93 -15.36
N MET A 118 7.69 30.82 -14.90
CA MET A 118 9.08 30.87 -15.34
C MET A 118 9.94 29.85 -14.58
N LEU A 119 9.85 29.83 -13.25
CA LEU A 119 10.57 28.89 -12.37
C LEU A 119 10.08 27.44 -12.58
N GLN A 120 8.79 27.26 -12.80
CA GLN A 120 8.15 25.97 -13.03
C GLN A 120 8.66 25.31 -14.32
N SER A 121 9.05 26.06 -15.35
CA SER A 121 9.58 25.50 -16.61
C SER A 121 10.90 24.74 -16.40
N SER A 122 11.82 25.32 -15.62
CA SER A 122 13.13 24.73 -15.33
C SER A 122 13.03 23.55 -14.37
N VAL A 123 12.26 23.70 -13.28
CA VAL A 123 12.05 22.66 -12.28
C VAL A 123 11.27 21.49 -12.86
N SER A 124 10.23 21.74 -13.65
CA SER A 124 9.49 20.70 -14.36
C SER A 124 10.38 19.94 -15.34
N LYS A 125 11.28 20.62 -16.05
CA LYS A 125 12.27 19.94 -16.92
C LYS A 125 13.19 19.02 -16.12
N SER A 126 13.73 19.48 -14.99
CA SER A 126 14.58 18.65 -14.12
C SER A 126 13.82 17.46 -13.52
N LEU A 127 12.56 17.66 -13.10
CA LEU A 127 11.69 16.60 -12.60
C LEU A 127 11.42 15.54 -13.69
N LYS A 128 11.08 15.98 -14.91
CA LYS A 128 10.88 15.08 -16.06
C LYS A 128 12.14 14.31 -16.41
N GLN A 129 13.31 14.98 -16.37
CA GLN A 129 14.59 14.32 -16.58
C GLN A 129 14.85 13.27 -15.49
N CYS A 130 14.68 13.62 -14.22
CA CYS A 130 14.88 12.67 -13.13
C CYS A 130 13.93 11.46 -13.21
N GLY A 131 12.65 11.70 -13.52
CA GLY A 131 11.66 10.65 -13.75
C GLY A 131 12.03 9.74 -14.91
N SER A 132 12.45 10.31 -16.04
CA SER A 132 12.91 9.54 -17.21
C SER A 132 14.12 8.66 -16.89
N LEU A 133 15.04 9.14 -16.05
CA LEU A 133 16.20 8.38 -15.57
C LEU A 133 15.76 7.22 -14.66
N LEU A 134 14.89 7.48 -13.68
CA LEU A 134 14.37 6.45 -12.76
C LEU A 134 13.51 5.40 -13.49
N ALA A 135 12.78 5.81 -14.53
CA ALA A 135 11.99 4.90 -15.35
C ALA A 135 12.84 3.97 -16.22
N GLY A 136 14.11 4.31 -16.48
CA GLY A 136 15.01 3.52 -17.31
C GLY A 136 14.84 3.73 -18.82
N PHE A 137 14.19 4.81 -19.26
CA PHE A 137 14.00 5.08 -20.71
C PHE A 137 15.30 5.35 -21.46
N ARG A 138 16.37 5.73 -20.75
CA ARG A 138 17.72 5.89 -21.30
C ARG A 138 18.58 4.64 -21.16
N GLY A 139 17.97 3.50 -20.86
CA GLY A 139 18.67 2.27 -20.48
C GLY A 139 19.28 2.36 -19.08
N ASN A 140 20.08 1.36 -18.73
CA ASN A 140 20.88 1.39 -17.51
C ASN A 140 22.04 2.35 -17.71
N ILE A 141 22.15 3.34 -16.82
CA ILE A 141 23.17 4.39 -16.92
C ILE A 141 24.34 3.99 -16.04
N GLU A 142 25.30 3.26 -16.62
CA GLU A 142 26.51 2.75 -15.95
C GLU A 142 26.23 2.29 -14.50
N LYS A 143 27.13 2.62 -13.55
CA LYS A 143 27.05 2.31 -12.11
C LYS A 143 25.99 3.15 -11.34
N CYS A 144 25.13 3.90 -12.03
CA CYS A 144 24.24 4.88 -11.38
C CYS A 144 22.84 4.31 -11.11
N ILE A 145 22.12 3.85 -12.15
CA ILE A 145 20.75 3.34 -12.04
C ILE A 145 20.62 2.04 -12.83
N TYR A 146 20.07 1.02 -12.18
CA TYR A 146 19.62 -0.22 -12.81
C TYR A 146 18.09 -0.30 -12.73
N ALA A 147 17.44 -0.17 -13.88
CA ALA A 147 16.00 -0.29 -14.00
C ALA A 147 15.63 -1.76 -14.22
N ILE A 148 14.89 -2.32 -13.27
CA ILE A 148 14.54 -3.74 -13.27
C ILE A 148 13.37 -3.94 -14.21
N ASN A 149 13.59 -4.71 -15.27
CA ASN A 149 12.60 -4.95 -16.33
C ASN A 149 11.91 -6.30 -16.17
N GLU A 150 12.36 -7.14 -15.24
CA GLU A 150 11.62 -8.30 -14.78
C GLU A 150 10.31 -7.88 -14.14
N ASP A 151 9.23 -8.53 -14.56
CA ASP A 151 7.92 -8.36 -13.97
C ASP A 151 7.28 -9.71 -13.65
N CYS A 152 6.06 -9.65 -13.19
CA CYS A 152 5.34 -10.80 -12.71
C CYS A 152 4.92 -11.82 -13.78
N ARG A 153 5.01 -11.45 -15.06
CA ARG A 153 4.80 -12.37 -16.19
C ARG A 153 5.96 -13.34 -16.31
N THR A 154 7.19 -12.85 -16.12
CA THR A 154 8.43 -13.59 -16.38
C THR A 154 9.12 -14.08 -15.12
N THR A 155 8.82 -13.50 -13.97
CA THR A 155 9.64 -13.67 -12.77
C THR A 155 8.80 -13.87 -11.52
N VAL A 156 9.29 -14.72 -10.64
CA VAL A 156 8.89 -14.81 -9.23
C VAL A 156 10.16 -14.62 -8.41
N TRP A 157 10.21 -13.54 -7.62
CA TRP A 157 11.33 -13.24 -6.74
C TRP A 157 11.29 -14.14 -5.51
N THR A 158 12.37 -14.86 -5.26
CA THR A 158 12.55 -15.75 -4.11
C THR A 158 13.79 -15.34 -3.32
N TYR A 159 13.97 -15.95 -2.15
CA TYR A 159 15.20 -15.79 -1.39
C TYR A 159 15.50 -17.07 -0.60
N HIS A 160 16.61 -17.71 -0.95
CA HIS A 160 17.17 -18.85 -0.24
C HIS A 160 18.65 -18.61 -0.05
N VAL A 161 19.17 -18.83 1.17
CA VAL A 161 20.60 -18.59 1.51
C VAL A 161 21.54 -19.36 0.58
N ASP A 162 21.12 -20.55 0.17
CA ASP A 162 21.78 -21.49 -0.72
C ASP A 162 21.34 -21.37 -2.20
N GLY A 163 20.37 -20.51 -2.50
CA GLY A 163 19.92 -20.15 -3.84
C GLY A 163 19.48 -21.32 -4.72
N HIS A 164 18.99 -22.41 -4.11
CA HIS A 164 18.60 -23.65 -4.80
C HIS A 164 17.50 -23.43 -5.84
N GLU A 165 16.67 -22.40 -5.70
CA GLU A 165 15.54 -22.13 -6.61
C GLU A 165 15.86 -21.16 -7.75
N ASP A 166 17.07 -20.59 -7.81
CA ASP A 166 17.41 -19.58 -8.79
C ASP A 166 17.45 -20.16 -10.22
N GLY A 167 16.71 -19.52 -11.14
CA GLY A 167 16.63 -19.89 -12.55
C GLY A 167 15.66 -21.04 -12.87
N ILE A 168 15.09 -21.71 -11.86
CA ILE A 168 14.12 -22.80 -12.04
C ILE A 168 12.81 -22.26 -12.64
N LEU A 169 12.12 -23.08 -13.43
CA LEU A 169 10.78 -22.74 -13.92
C LEU A 169 9.80 -22.63 -12.75
N ASP A 170 8.98 -21.57 -12.75
CA ASP A 170 7.90 -21.45 -11.79
C ASP A 170 6.83 -22.54 -12.01
N SER A 171 6.19 -22.98 -10.93
CA SER A 171 5.13 -24.01 -10.97
C SER A 171 3.97 -23.60 -11.87
N PHE A 172 3.69 -22.29 -11.95
CA PHE A 172 2.76 -21.74 -12.92
C PHE A 172 3.50 -21.39 -14.22
N GLN A 173 3.22 -22.16 -15.27
CA GLN A 173 3.55 -21.81 -16.65
C GLN A 173 2.28 -21.52 -17.45
N PRO A 174 2.30 -20.54 -18.38
CA PRO A 174 1.21 -20.36 -19.33
C PRO A 174 1.09 -21.63 -20.19
N ASN A 175 -0.10 -22.23 -20.25
CA ASN A 175 -0.35 -23.41 -21.07
C ASN A 175 -0.39 -23.06 -22.58
N ASP A 176 -0.25 -24.06 -23.45
CA ASP A 176 -0.14 -23.84 -24.90
C ASP A 176 -1.36 -23.16 -25.50
N GLN A 177 -2.55 -23.47 -24.97
CA GLN A 177 -3.79 -22.81 -25.37
C GLN A 177 -3.76 -21.31 -25.06
N LEU A 178 -3.29 -20.92 -23.86
CA LEU A 178 -3.15 -19.51 -23.47
C LEU A 178 -2.04 -18.83 -24.27
N LYS A 179 -0.92 -19.52 -24.51
CA LYS A 179 0.19 -19.04 -25.36
C LYS A 179 -0.29 -18.71 -26.77
N GLN A 180 -1.01 -19.61 -27.42
CA GLN A 180 -1.56 -19.38 -28.77
C GLN A 180 -2.63 -18.29 -28.78
N LYS A 181 -3.61 -18.36 -27.86
CA LYS A 181 -4.74 -17.41 -27.81
C LYS A 181 -4.30 -15.98 -27.52
N LYS A 182 -3.24 -15.79 -26.73
CA LYS A 182 -2.76 -14.49 -26.27
C LYS A 182 -1.41 -14.08 -26.86
N LYS A 183 -0.87 -14.89 -27.78
CA LYS A 183 0.46 -14.71 -28.38
C LYS A 183 1.56 -14.50 -27.32
N ILE A 184 1.49 -15.26 -26.23
CA ILE A 184 2.47 -15.19 -25.14
C ILE A 184 3.71 -15.97 -25.54
N SER A 185 4.86 -15.32 -25.48
CA SER A 185 6.19 -15.91 -25.75
C SER A 185 7.07 -16.03 -24.51
N TYR A 186 6.68 -15.42 -23.38
CA TYR A 186 7.52 -15.41 -22.17
C TYR A 186 7.49 -16.74 -21.41
N VAL A 187 8.59 -17.00 -20.70
CA VAL A 187 8.75 -18.10 -19.75
C VAL A 187 8.87 -17.53 -18.35
N ARG A 188 8.18 -18.14 -17.39
CA ARG A 188 8.18 -17.66 -16.00
C ARG A 188 9.21 -18.43 -15.17
N ARG A 189 10.10 -17.74 -14.47
CA ARG A 189 11.17 -18.34 -13.66
C ARG A 189 11.19 -17.80 -12.24
N ARG A 190 11.62 -18.64 -11.32
CA ARG A 190 11.99 -18.24 -9.96
C ARG A 190 13.38 -17.65 -10.00
N ARG A 191 13.59 -16.51 -9.34
CA ARG A 191 14.87 -15.80 -9.30
C ARG A 191 15.20 -15.41 -7.88
N ASP A 192 16.39 -15.77 -7.42
CA ASP A 192 16.86 -15.38 -6.10
C ASP A 192 17.26 -13.90 -6.11
N VAL A 193 16.62 -13.11 -5.23
CA VAL A 193 16.84 -11.66 -5.14
C VAL A 193 18.29 -11.33 -4.80
N PHE A 194 18.91 -12.07 -3.88
CA PHE A 194 20.27 -11.79 -3.44
C PHE A 194 21.29 -12.12 -4.53
N ARG A 195 21.15 -13.26 -5.21
CA ARG A 195 22.02 -13.61 -6.34
C ARG A 195 21.86 -12.66 -7.53
N ALA A 196 20.63 -12.29 -7.85
CA ALA A 196 20.34 -11.46 -9.01
C ALA A 196 20.74 -9.99 -8.80
N LEU A 197 20.59 -9.46 -7.58
CA LEU A 197 20.64 -8.01 -7.32
C LEU A 197 21.59 -7.59 -6.17
N GLY A 198 22.19 -8.56 -5.47
CA GLY A 198 23.08 -8.35 -4.33
C GLY A 198 24.56 -8.26 -4.69
N PRO A 199 25.45 -8.28 -3.69
CA PRO A 199 26.90 -8.30 -3.90
C PRO A 199 27.35 -9.49 -4.77
N GLY A 200 28.26 -9.25 -5.71
CA GLY A 200 28.73 -10.24 -6.69
C GLY A 200 27.85 -10.38 -7.94
N SER A 201 26.70 -9.71 -8.01
CA SER A 201 25.86 -9.65 -9.22
C SER A 201 26.35 -8.61 -10.22
N GLU A 202 25.89 -8.70 -11.47
CA GLU A 202 26.18 -7.70 -12.52
C GLU A 202 25.73 -6.29 -12.13
N VAL A 203 24.76 -6.17 -11.21
CA VAL A 203 24.14 -4.91 -10.81
C VAL A 203 24.63 -4.41 -9.44
N GLU A 204 25.59 -5.09 -8.83
CA GLU A 204 26.17 -4.68 -7.54
C GLU A 204 26.59 -3.21 -7.56
N SER A 205 27.28 -2.81 -8.64
CA SER A 205 27.80 -1.47 -8.82
C SER A 205 26.73 -0.39 -9.00
N ALA A 206 25.48 -0.76 -9.29
CA ALA A 206 24.40 0.20 -9.46
C ALA A 206 24.07 0.86 -8.12
N SER A 207 24.12 2.19 -8.09
CA SER A 207 23.78 2.98 -6.89
C SER A 207 22.28 2.92 -6.57
N MET A 208 21.44 2.84 -7.61
CA MET A 208 19.99 2.72 -7.50
C MET A 208 19.46 1.48 -8.23
N LEU A 209 18.57 0.74 -7.57
CA LEU A 209 17.71 -0.27 -8.19
C LEU A 209 16.28 0.28 -8.25
N ALA A 210 15.66 0.27 -9.44
CA ALA A 210 14.33 0.82 -9.67
C ALA A 210 13.36 -0.27 -10.18
N PHE A 211 12.49 -0.76 -9.30
CA PHE A 211 11.48 -1.77 -9.61
C PHE A 211 10.22 -1.15 -10.24
N GLY A 212 9.63 -1.84 -11.22
CA GLY A 212 8.36 -1.41 -11.83
C GLY A 212 7.13 -1.70 -10.98
N SER A 213 7.11 -2.84 -10.29
CA SER A 213 6.05 -3.23 -9.37
C SER A 213 6.72 -4.04 -8.27
N LEU A 214 6.07 -4.21 -7.12
CA LEU A 214 6.36 -5.29 -6.17
C LEU A 214 5.06 -5.96 -5.71
N PHE A 215 4.00 -5.84 -6.51
CA PHE A 215 2.70 -6.42 -6.22
C PHE A 215 2.78 -7.94 -6.33
N SER A 216 2.47 -8.64 -5.23
CA SER A 216 2.29 -10.09 -5.22
C SER A 216 0.93 -10.47 -4.66
N ALA A 217 0.37 -11.56 -5.16
CA ALA A 217 -0.81 -12.21 -4.62
C ALA A 217 -0.81 -13.68 -5.06
N PRO A 218 -1.41 -14.60 -4.27
CA PRO A 218 -1.55 -15.99 -4.67
C PRO A 218 -2.30 -16.15 -5.99
N TYR A 219 -1.77 -16.98 -6.89
CA TYR A 219 -2.36 -17.26 -8.18
C TYR A 219 -2.06 -18.69 -8.65
N LYS A 220 -3.10 -19.53 -8.74
CA LYS A 220 -3.03 -20.90 -9.28
C LYS A 220 -1.89 -21.76 -8.69
N GLY A 221 -1.68 -21.69 -7.38
CA GLY A 221 -0.66 -22.51 -6.69
C GLY A 221 0.77 -21.96 -6.77
N SER A 222 0.94 -20.70 -7.19
CA SER A 222 2.19 -19.93 -7.10
C SER A 222 1.87 -18.51 -6.62
N GLU A 223 2.87 -17.74 -6.19
CA GLU A 223 2.76 -16.30 -5.97
C GLU A 223 2.85 -15.55 -7.30
N SER A 224 2.22 -14.38 -7.40
CA SER A 224 2.23 -13.61 -8.64
C SER A 224 3.56 -12.90 -8.89
N TYR A 225 4.35 -12.52 -7.88
CA TYR A 225 5.64 -11.88 -8.14
C TYR A 225 6.69 -12.02 -7.05
N VAL A 226 6.32 -12.06 -5.78
CA VAL A 226 7.25 -12.16 -4.65
C VAL A 226 6.85 -13.35 -3.80
N ASP A 227 7.73 -14.34 -3.75
CA ASP A 227 7.56 -15.60 -3.04
C ASP A 227 8.74 -15.84 -2.10
N ILE A 228 8.78 -15.03 -1.04
CA ILE A 228 9.86 -15.05 -0.06
C ILE A 228 9.29 -15.54 1.27
N HIS A 229 9.81 -16.66 1.73
CA HIS A 229 9.38 -17.32 2.96
C HIS A 229 10.51 -17.41 3.99
N GLU A 230 10.17 -17.81 5.21
CA GLU A 230 11.14 -17.94 6.29
C GLU A 230 12.24 -18.95 5.91
N SER A 231 13.50 -18.51 5.97
CA SER A 231 14.68 -19.37 5.84
C SER A 231 15.32 -19.51 7.21
N HIS A 232 15.53 -20.74 7.66
CA HIS A 232 15.88 -21.07 9.05
C HIS A 232 17.30 -20.64 9.50
N GLN A 233 18.07 -19.97 8.62
CA GLN A 233 19.51 -19.77 8.86
C GLN A 233 19.90 -18.32 9.21
N ASP A 234 19.12 -17.31 8.84
CA ASP A 234 19.43 -15.88 9.13
C ASP A 234 18.48 -15.28 10.17
N GLN A 235 18.99 -15.08 11.39
CA GLN A 235 18.24 -14.47 12.51
C GLN A 235 17.80 -13.03 12.23
N ARG A 236 18.60 -12.25 11.51
CA ARG A 236 18.24 -10.87 11.13
C ARG A 236 17.07 -10.92 10.14
N PHE A 237 17.13 -11.82 9.17
CA PHE A 237 16.06 -12.04 8.21
C PHE A 237 14.76 -12.55 8.88
N LEU A 238 14.86 -13.51 9.80
CA LEU A 238 13.70 -13.99 10.58
C LEU A 238 13.07 -12.85 11.40
N SER A 239 13.88 -12.00 12.04
CA SER A 239 13.39 -10.83 12.76
C SER A 239 12.69 -9.81 11.85
N LEU A 240 13.24 -9.59 10.64
CA LEU A 240 12.62 -8.76 9.62
C LEU A 240 11.27 -9.33 9.19
N MET A 241 11.22 -10.62 8.83
CA MET A 241 10.01 -11.33 8.44
C MET A 241 8.92 -11.23 9.50
N GLU A 242 9.28 -11.46 10.77
CA GLU A 242 8.34 -11.36 11.89
C GLU A 242 7.75 -9.94 12.01
N LYS A 243 8.57 -8.90 11.91
CA LYS A 243 8.10 -7.51 12.02
C LYS A 243 7.29 -7.04 10.81
N ILE A 244 7.52 -7.57 9.61
CA ILE A 244 6.73 -7.18 8.42
C ILE A 244 5.41 -7.93 8.29
N LYS A 245 5.21 -9.05 9.02
CA LYS A 245 3.91 -9.75 9.09
C LYS A 245 2.80 -8.76 9.36
N PHE A 246 3.00 -7.86 10.32
CA PHE A 246 2.08 -6.77 10.63
C PHE A 246 2.82 -5.44 10.84
N LEU A 247 2.50 -4.46 10.00
CA LEU A 247 2.93 -3.08 10.17
C LEU A 247 1.75 -2.27 10.71
N PRO A 248 1.82 -1.75 11.95
CA PRO A 248 0.71 -1.02 12.54
C PRO A 248 0.53 0.36 11.88
N TYR A 249 -0.69 0.89 11.95
CA TYR A 249 -0.90 2.30 11.68
C TYR A 249 -0.31 3.16 12.79
N VAL A 250 0.06 4.39 12.44
CA VAL A 250 0.53 5.37 13.42
C VAL A 250 -0.55 5.70 14.47
N PRO A 251 -0.16 6.16 15.67
CA PRO A 251 -1.08 6.40 16.77
C PRO A 251 -2.23 7.36 16.45
N GLU A 252 -2.01 8.38 15.62
CA GLU A 252 -3.02 9.38 15.27
C GLU A 252 -4.23 8.75 14.58
N VAL A 253 -3.99 7.79 13.68
CA VAL A 253 -5.03 7.05 12.98
C VAL A 253 -5.69 6.04 13.93
N MET A 254 -4.89 5.26 14.66
CA MET A 254 -5.41 4.23 15.57
C MET A 254 -6.25 4.83 16.70
N ASN A 255 -5.80 5.95 17.26
CA ASN A 255 -6.51 6.63 18.34
C ASN A 255 -7.83 7.23 17.84
N ALA A 256 -7.87 7.78 16.63
CA ALA A 256 -9.11 8.25 16.03
C ALA A 256 -10.14 7.11 15.86
N GLY A 257 -9.71 5.95 15.34
CA GLY A 257 -10.59 4.79 15.23
C GLY A 257 -11.09 4.27 16.59
N LYS A 258 -10.20 4.22 17.59
CA LYS A 258 -10.56 3.83 18.98
C LYS A 258 -11.52 4.83 19.62
N GLU A 259 -11.29 6.13 19.42
CA GLU A 259 -12.14 7.21 19.92
C GLU A 259 -13.53 7.11 19.31
N PHE A 260 -13.65 6.90 18.00
CA PHE A 260 -14.94 6.70 17.36
C PHE A 260 -15.68 5.48 17.90
N ALA A 261 -14.98 4.35 18.06
CA ALA A 261 -15.57 3.13 18.62
C ALA A 261 -16.05 3.33 20.08
N LYS A 262 -15.25 4.00 20.92
CA LYS A 262 -15.56 4.19 22.35
C LYS A 262 -16.58 5.30 22.61
N ALA A 263 -16.46 6.44 21.92
CA ALA A 263 -17.27 7.64 22.19
C ALA A 263 -18.51 7.73 21.31
N THR A 264 -18.43 7.34 20.03
CA THR A 264 -19.54 7.48 19.08
C THR A 264 -20.40 6.23 19.03
N ILE A 265 -19.80 5.06 18.80
CA ILE A 265 -20.54 3.79 18.75
C ILE A 265 -20.98 3.41 20.17
N ASN A 266 -20.04 3.44 21.12
CA ASN A 266 -20.23 3.22 22.56
C ASN A 266 -21.08 1.98 22.91
N ALA A 267 -20.86 0.88 22.18
CA ALA A 267 -21.53 -0.40 22.39
C ALA A 267 -20.75 -1.51 21.68
N PRO A 268 -20.98 -2.79 22.02
CA PRO A 268 -20.54 -3.90 21.18
C PRO A 268 -21.10 -3.76 19.76
N PHE A 269 -20.25 -3.87 18.75
CA PHE A 269 -20.65 -3.65 17.36
C PHE A 269 -20.01 -4.63 16.38
N LEU A 270 -20.70 -4.87 15.28
CA LEU A 270 -20.21 -5.57 14.10
C LEU A 270 -19.59 -4.54 13.15
N CYS A 271 -18.44 -4.82 12.53
CA CYS A 271 -18.02 -4.06 11.35
C CYS A 271 -18.34 -4.85 10.07
N ALA A 272 -18.86 -4.15 9.06
CA ALA A 272 -19.06 -4.64 7.72
C ALA A 272 -18.25 -3.80 6.72
N GLN A 273 -17.24 -4.40 6.08
CA GLN A 273 -16.51 -3.82 4.97
C GLN A 273 -17.11 -4.32 3.65
N LEU A 274 -17.76 -3.42 2.92
CA LEU A 274 -18.56 -3.73 1.74
C LEU A 274 -17.98 -2.99 0.53
N ARG A 275 -17.37 -3.72 -0.42
CA ARG A 275 -16.92 -3.15 -1.70
C ARG A 275 -18.01 -3.40 -2.73
N LEU A 276 -18.61 -2.32 -3.23
CA LEU A 276 -19.79 -2.33 -4.08
C LEU A 276 -19.57 -1.59 -5.40
N LEU A 277 -18.64 -0.63 -5.47
CA LEU A 277 -18.44 0.21 -6.66
C LEU A 277 -17.16 -0.07 -7.44
N ASP A 278 -16.37 -1.08 -7.11
CA ASP A 278 -15.10 -1.32 -7.80
C ASP A 278 -15.09 -2.58 -8.68
N GLY A 279 -14.52 -2.46 -9.89
CA GLY A 279 -14.26 -3.52 -10.85
C GLY A 279 -15.16 -4.77 -10.76
N GLN A 280 -14.56 -5.89 -10.35
CA GLN A 280 -15.24 -7.18 -10.23
C GLN A 280 -16.34 -7.21 -9.15
N PHE A 281 -16.27 -6.35 -8.13
CA PHE A 281 -17.18 -6.37 -6.99
C PHE A 281 -18.57 -5.81 -7.33
N LYS A 282 -18.67 -4.92 -8.33
CA LYS A 282 -19.95 -4.40 -8.84
C LYS A 282 -20.94 -5.49 -9.24
N ASN A 283 -20.44 -6.63 -9.70
CA ASN A 283 -21.27 -7.73 -10.22
C ASN A 283 -21.60 -8.80 -9.16
N HIS A 284 -21.13 -8.63 -7.92
CA HIS A 284 -21.25 -9.64 -6.87
C HIS A 284 -21.94 -9.12 -5.60
N HIS A 285 -22.74 -8.04 -5.70
CA HIS A 285 -23.43 -7.42 -4.54
C HIS A 285 -24.22 -8.41 -3.70
N LYS A 286 -24.95 -9.34 -4.32
CA LYS A 286 -25.70 -10.36 -3.60
C LYS A 286 -24.79 -11.18 -2.68
N ALA A 287 -23.71 -11.72 -3.23
CA ALA A 287 -22.73 -12.48 -2.46
C ALA A 287 -22.05 -11.62 -1.36
N THR A 288 -21.78 -10.34 -1.64
CA THR A 288 -21.25 -9.40 -0.65
C THR A 288 -22.21 -9.21 0.54
N PHE A 289 -23.52 -9.13 0.29
CA PHE A 289 -24.51 -8.94 1.35
C PHE A 289 -24.93 -10.24 2.05
N ASP A 290 -24.86 -11.40 1.39
CA ASP A 290 -25.29 -12.69 1.96
C ASP A 290 -24.54 -13.00 3.27
N GLY A 291 -23.22 -12.77 3.31
CA GLY A 291 -22.42 -12.96 4.53
C GLY A 291 -22.80 -12.02 5.67
N LEU A 292 -23.12 -10.76 5.35
CA LEU A 292 -23.60 -9.80 6.34
C LEU A 292 -24.97 -10.22 6.89
N ARG A 293 -25.89 -10.61 6.00
CA ARG A 293 -27.24 -11.04 6.38
C ARG A 293 -27.21 -12.23 7.34
N GLN A 294 -26.48 -13.29 6.98
CA GLN A 294 -26.33 -14.47 7.83
C GLN A 294 -25.75 -14.12 9.21
N LYS A 295 -24.78 -13.21 9.25
CA LYS A 295 -24.17 -12.78 10.52
C LYS A 295 -25.16 -12.00 11.39
N LEU A 296 -25.94 -11.10 10.79
CA LEU A 296 -26.95 -10.32 11.50
C LEU A 296 -28.09 -11.20 12.02
N GLU A 297 -28.61 -12.13 11.21
CA GLU A 297 -29.62 -13.10 11.64
C GLU A 297 -29.14 -13.92 12.84
N SER A 298 -27.88 -14.36 12.84
CA SER A 298 -27.29 -15.09 13.97
C SER A 298 -27.16 -14.23 15.23
N LEU A 299 -26.82 -12.94 15.08
CA LEU A 299 -26.70 -12.00 16.21
C LEU A 299 -28.07 -11.64 16.79
N MET A 300 -29.10 -11.47 15.96
CA MET A 300 -30.46 -11.18 16.40
C MET A 300 -31.02 -12.27 17.31
N GLN A 301 -30.69 -13.53 17.04
CA GLN A 301 -31.15 -14.67 17.86
C GLN A 301 -30.47 -14.75 19.23
N LYS A 302 -29.27 -14.16 19.40
CA LYS A 302 -28.38 -14.42 20.54
C LYS A 302 -28.06 -13.18 21.38
N GLY A 303 -28.30 -11.99 20.86
CA GLY A 303 -27.79 -10.74 21.43
C GLY A 303 -28.88 -9.70 21.71
N PRO A 304 -28.53 -8.66 22.49
CA PRO A 304 -29.41 -7.52 22.72
C PRO A 304 -29.60 -6.71 21.43
N LEU A 305 -30.80 -6.15 21.27
CA LEU A 305 -31.14 -5.20 20.21
C LEU A 305 -31.06 -3.76 20.74
N PRO A 306 -30.77 -2.76 19.88
CA PRO A 306 -30.41 -2.90 18.46
C PRO A 306 -28.98 -3.42 18.28
N ILE A 307 -28.70 -4.11 17.17
CA ILE A 307 -27.34 -4.49 16.78
C ILE A 307 -26.65 -3.24 16.21
N HIS A 308 -25.53 -2.84 16.82
CA HIS A 308 -24.70 -1.76 16.29
C HIS A 308 -23.84 -2.29 15.14
N ILE A 309 -23.90 -1.61 13.99
CA ILE A 309 -23.17 -1.98 12.78
C ILE A 309 -22.36 -0.78 12.33
N PHE A 310 -21.04 -0.91 12.23
CA PHE A 310 -20.21 0.06 11.52
C PHE A 310 -20.04 -0.38 10.06
N VAL A 311 -20.44 0.46 9.12
CA VAL A 311 -20.38 0.19 7.69
C VAL A 311 -19.23 0.98 7.07
N MET A 312 -18.31 0.26 6.46
CA MET A 312 -17.22 0.79 5.64
C MET A 312 -17.49 0.41 4.19
N THR A 313 -17.82 1.37 3.33
CA THR A 313 -18.25 1.10 1.95
C THR A 313 -17.79 2.17 0.97
N ASP A 314 -17.54 1.77 -0.27
CA ASP A 314 -17.31 2.71 -1.38
C ASP A 314 -18.61 3.23 -2.01
N LEU A 315 -19.78 2.73 -1.58
CA LEU A 315 -21.09 3.23 -2.02
C LEU A 315 -21.50 4.48 -1.21
N PRO A 316 -21.64 5.66 -1.84
CA PRO A 316 -22.07 6.88 -1.15
C PRO A 316 -23.42 6.71 -0.47
N ARG A 317 -23.59 7.30 0.72
CA ARG A 317 -24.83 7.19 1.52
C ARG A 317 -26.09 7.57 0.75
N ASN A 318 -26.01 8.58 -0.11
CA ASN A 318 -27.15 9.03 -0.92
C ASN A 318 -27.69 7.95 -1.88
N ASN A 319 -26.89 6.90 -2.12
CA ASN A 319 -27.24 5.78 -2.99
C ASN A 319 -27.66 4.53 -2.19
N TRP A 320 -27.94 4.66 -0.89
CA TRP A 320 -28.37 3.53 -0.06
C TRP A 320 -29.88 3.25 -0.15
N THR A 321 -30.67 4.21 -0.64
CA THR A 321 -32.12 4.03 -0.86
C THR A 321 -32.37 2.82 -1.77
N ASP A 322 -33.38 2.02 -1.43
CA ASP A 322 -33.73 0.77 -2.13
C ASP A 322 -32.59 -0.27 -2.22
N THR A 323 -31.63 -0.19 -1.29
CA THR A 323 -30.57 -1.19 -1.11
C THR A 323 -30.69 -1.84 0.26
N TYR A 324 -29.99 -2.98 0.46
CA TYR A 324 -29.94 -3.62 1.77
C TYR A 324 -29.37 -2.72 2.87
N LEU A 325 -28.47 -1.78 2.54
CA LEU A 325 -28.00 -0.77 3.50
C LEU A 325 -29.10 0.21 3.89
N GLY A 326 -29.95 0.59 2.93
CA GLY A 326 -31.16 1.38 3.16
C GLY A 326 -32.12 0.67 4.11
N ASP A 327 -32.39 -0.62 3.87
CA ASP A 327 -33.24 -1.46 4.72
C ASP A 327 -32.73 -1.49 6.17
N LEU A 328 -31.42 -1.71 6.37
CA LEU A 328 -30.79 -1.69 7.69
C LEU A 328 -30.90 -0.32 8.38
N THR A 329 -30.78 0.78 7.63
CA THR A 329 -30.92 2.13 8.21
C THR A 329 -32.37 2.49 8.55
N ASN A 330 -33.35 1.92 7.85
CA ASN A 330 -34.77 2.17 8.07
C ASN A 330 -35.34 1.35 9.24
N ASP A 331 -34.73 0.22 9.57
CA ASP A 331 -35.10 -0.62 10.71
C ASP A 331 -34.30 -0.25 11.97
N ALA A 332 -34.60 0.93 12.52
CA ALA A 332 -33.94 1.46 13.71
C ALA A 332 -34.26 0.68 15.01
N HIS A 333 -35.28 -0.19 14.99
CA HIS A 333 -35.62 -1.04 16.13
C HIS A 333 -34.60 -2.18 16.28
N ASN A 334 -34.23 -2.81 15.17
CA ASN A 334 -33.31 -3.95 15.17
C ASN A 334 -31.86 -3.53 14.98
N TYR A 335 -31.58 -2.40 14.32
CA TYR A 335 -30.23 -2.02 13.93
C TYR A 335 -29.90 -0.56 14.23
N LYS A 336 -28.63 -0.31 14.54
CA LYS A 336 -28.06 1.04 14.60
C LYS A 336 -26.83 1.10 13.71
N VAL A 337 -26.97 1.74 12.55
CA VAL A 337 -25.92 1.84 11.53
C VAL A 337 -25.06 3.09 11.76
N HIS A 338 -23.75 2.89 11.84
CA HIS A 338 -22.71 3.91 11.99
C HIS A 338 -21.82 3.89 10.75
N PHE A 339 -21.30 5.04 10.35
CA PHE A 339 -20.35 5.19 9.25
C PHE A 339 -19.57 6.50 9.48
N LEU A 340 -18.46 6.68 8.77
CA LEU A 340 -17.66 7.90 8.80
C LEU A 340 -17.74 8.64 7.47
N ARG A 341 -17.51 9.95 7.51
CA ARG A 341 -17.36 10.81 6.33
C ARG A 341 -16.07 11.61 6.41
N GLU A 342 -15.59 12.04 5.25
CA GLU A 342 -14.38 12.86 5.13
C GLU A 342 -14.46 14.17 5.95
N ASP A 343 -15.66 14.75 6.04
CA ASP A 343 -15.94 16.01 6.75
C ASP A 343 -16.20 15.83 8.25
N ASP A 344 -16.24 14.60 8.77
CA ASP A 344 -16.44 14.38 10.20
C ASP A 344 -15.24 14.93 11.00
N HIS A 345 -15.52 15.67 12.07
CA HIS A 345 -14.52 16.39 12.86
C HIS A 345 -13.36 15.48 13.31
N LEU A 346 -13.66 14.24 13.70
CA LEU A 346 -12.67 13.26 14.14
C LEU A 346 -11.69 12.87 13.01
N VAL A 347 -12.17 12.73 11.78
CA VAL A 347 -11.35 12.43 10.59
C VAL A 347 -10.46 13.62 10.26
N MET A 348 -11.03 14.83 10.22
CA MET A 348 -10.26 16.06 10.01
C MET A 348 -9.20 16.29 11.09
N GLN A 349 -9.52 15.98 12.35
CA GLN A 349 -8.59 16.11 13.47
C GLN A 349 -7.47 15.08 13.39
N ALA A 350 -7.76 13.83 12.99
CA ALA A 350 -6.76 12.81 12.73
C ALA A 350 -5.78 13.27 11.64
N ALA A 351 -6.29 13.79 10.52
CA ALA A 351 -5.47 14.34 9.45
C ALA A 351 -4.55 15.49 9.93
N LYS A 352 -5.08 16.43 10.72
CA LYS A 352 -4.28 17.53 11.30
C LYS A 352 -3.17 17.03 12.23
N LYS A 353 -3.48 16.08 13.10
CA LYS A 353 -2.50 15.47 14.02
C LYS A 353 -1.42 14.74 13.23
N LEU A 354 -1.82 13.98 12.21
CA LEU A 354 -0.92 13.23 11.32
C LEU A 354 0.11 14.13 10.63
N THR A 355 -0.37 15.21 9.99
CA THR A 355 0.50 16.21 9.34
C THR A 355 1.43 16.89 10.34
N THR A 356 0.98 17.13 11.57
CA THR A 356 1.79 17.76 12.62
C THR A 356 2.88 16.81 13.15
N ALA A 357 2.61 15.52 13.22
CA ALA A 357 3.56 14.52 13.71
C ALA A 357 4.79 14.37 12.78
N GLY A 358 4.59 14.47 11.46
CA GLY A 358 5.69 14.55 10.49
C GLY A 358 6.62 13.32 10.47
N TYR A 359 6.07 12.11 10.64
CA TYR A 359 6.85 10.86 10.73
C TYR A 359 7.81 10.63 9.54
N GLY A 360 7.39 10.99 8.33
CA GLY A 360 8.19 10.82 7.11
C GLY A 360 9.51 11.60 7.12
N GLN A 361 9.57 12.69 7.88
CA GLN A 361 10.73 13.60 7.93
C GLN A 361 11.79 13.16 8.95
N ARG A 362 11.52 12.11 9.72
CA ARG A 362 12.36 11.67 10.85
C ARG A 362 13.50 10.73 10.44
N PHE A 363 13.59 10.36 9.16
CA PHE A 363 14.50 9.30 8.70
C PHE A 363 15.91 9.75 8.30
N ILE A 364 16.22 11.06 8.33
CA ILE A 364 17.60 11.56 8.10
C ILE A 364 18.33 11.75 9.44
N PRO A 365 19.43 11.01 9.71
CA PRO A 365 20.28 11.25 10.87
C PRO A 365 20.90 12.66 10.81
N ASN A 366 20.92 13.37 11.94
CA ASN A 366 21.46 14.74 12.12
C ASN A 366 20.62 15.91 11.59
N SER A 367 19.33 15.72 11.28
CA SER A 367 18.44 16.81 10.88
C SER A 367 17.56 17.34 12.03
N VAL A 368 18.16 17.69 13.18
CA VAL A 368 17.45 18.39 14.27
C VAL A 368 16.76 19.67 13.74
N SER A 369 17.29 20.24 12.65
CA SER A 369 16.75 21.42 11.96
C SER A 369 15.62 21.15 10.94
N ARG A 370 15.19 19.89 10.71
CA ARG A 370 14.14 19.56 9.72
C ARG A 370 12.88 18.90 10.30
N ILE A 371 12.84 18.60 11.60
CA ILE A 371 11.62 18.12 12.25
C ILE A 371 10.56 19.22 12.12
N GLY A 372 9.49 18.95 11.36
CA GLY A 372 8.44 19.92 11.07
C GLY A 372 8.72 20.84 9.88
N LYS A 373 9.73 20.56 9.04
CA LYS A 373 9.95 21.29 7.79
C LYS A 373 8.80 20.99 6.84
N LYS A 374 7.83 21.89 6.74
CA LYS A 374 6.76 21.77 5.75
C LYS A 374 7.36 21.95 4.35
N TYR A 375 7.38 20.86 3.58
CA TYR A 375 7.60 20.93 2.14
C TYR A 375 6.36 21.53 1.50
N CYS A 376 6.52 22.60 0.71
CA CYS A 376 5.42 23.41 0.19
C CYS A 376 4.68 24.22 1.28
N SER A 377 4.41 25.50 1.03
CA SER A 377 3.63 26.35 1.95
C SER A 377 2.12 26.02 1.97
N ASN A 378 1.60 25.40 0.91
CA ASN A 378 0.17 25.18 0.68
C ASN A 378 -0.24 23.70 0.85
N GLN A 379 0.26 23.00 1.86
CA GLN A 379 -0.14 21.62 2.13
C GLN A 379 -1.63 21.53 2.49
N ARG A 380 -2.36 20.65 1.78
CA ARG A 380 -3.73 20.26 2.13
C ARG A 380 -3.69 19.16 3.18
N LEU A 381 -4.79 19.03 3.91
CA LEU A 381 -4.93 17.88 4.80
C LEU A 381 -5.01 16.59 3.96
N PRO A 382 -4.26 15.54 4.32
CA PRO A 382 -4.37 14.26 3.65
C PRO A 382 -5.75 13.64 3.90
N ASP A 383 -6.24 12.88 2.92
CA ASP A 383 -7.38 12.01 3.16
C ASP A 383 -6.92 10.82 4.02
N VAL A 384 -7.56 10.68 5.18
CA VAL A 384 -7.29 9.64 6.17
C VAL A 384 -8.51 8.78 6.47
N LEU A 385 -9.64 9.00 5.79
CA LEU A 385 -10.91 8.34 6.08
C LEU A 385 -10.73 6.82 6.05
N LEU A 386 -10.18 6.30 4.95
CA LEU A 386 -9.93 4.87 4.76
C LEU A 386 -9.14 4.24 5.93
N TYR A 387 -8.13 4.94 6.45
CA TYR A 387 -7.27 4.43 7.51
C TYR A 387 -8.01 4.43 8.86
N VAL A 388 -8.78 5.48 9.13
CA VAL A 388 -9.59 5.58 10.34
C VAL A 388 -10.69 4.52 10.33
N GLU A 389 -11.36 4.28 9.20
CA GLU A 389 -12.37 3.24 9.08
C GLU A 389 -11.80 1.83 9.34
N GLN A 390 -10.63 1.51 8.79
CA GLN A 390 -9.94 0.24 9.08
C GLN A 390 -9.60 0.12 10.57
N ALA A 391 -9.18 1.22 11.21
CA ALA A 391 -8.94 1.26 12.65
C ALA A 391 -10.23 1.03 13.46
N VAL A 392 -11.36 1.63 13.10
CA VAL A 392 -12.67 1.37 13.72
C VAL A 392 -13.05 -0.11 13.58
N CYS A 393 -12.92 -0.68 12.38
CA CYS A 393 -13.26 -2.08 12.13
C CYS A 393 -12.38 -3.07 12.90
N SER A 394 -11.13 -2.71 13.17
CA SER A 394 -10.24 -3.48 14.04
C SER A 394 -10.76 -3.60 15.48
N CYS A 395 -11.64 -2.67 15.90
CA CYS A 395 -12.26 -2.61 17.23
C CYS A 395 -13.61 -3.34 17.36
N ALA A 396 -14.19 -3.86 16.27
CA ALA A 396 -15.52 -4.44 16.30
C ALA A 396 -15.60 -5.72 17.14
N SER A 397 -16.32 -5.67 18.26
CA SER A 397 -16.35 -6.76 19.24
C SER A 397 -17.36 -7.87 18.90
N LEU A 398 -18.39 -7.61 18.10
CA LEU A 398 -19.34 -8.63 17.64
C LEU A 398 -18.85 -9.41 16.41
N GLY A 399 -17.72 -9.00 15.85
CA GLY A 399 -17.06 -9.62 14.71
C GLY A 399 -16.80 -8.66 13.55
N PHE A 400 -16.34 -9.22 12.46
CA PHE A 400 -16.03 -8.51 11.22
C PHE A 400 -16.55 -9.33 10.03
N ILE A 401 -17.18 -8.66 9.07
CA ILE A 401 -17.53 -9.21 7.76
C ILE A 401 -16.84 -8.36 6.70
N GLY A 402 -15.94 -8.96 5.93
CA GLY A 402 -15.26 -8.33 4.82
C GLY A 402 -15.76 -8.82 3.48
N THR A 403 -15.61 -8.00 2.43
CA THR A 403 -15.90 -8.44 1.06
C THR A 403 -14.84 -9.44 0.62
N PRO A 404 -15.21 -10.66 0.18
CA PRO A 404 -14.23 -11.67 -0.24
C PRO A 404 -13.30 -11.16 -1.35
N GLY A 405 -11.98 -11.33 -1.18
CA GLY A 405 -10.96 -10.87 -2.13
C GLY A 405 -10.64 -9.37 -2.07
N SER A 406 -11.15 -8.65 -1.07
CA SER A 406 -10.79 -7.27 -0.78
C SER A 406 -9.52 -7.20 0.07
N THR A 407 -8.47 -6.57 -0.42
CA THR A 407 -7.23 -6.36 0.36
C THR A 407 -7.42 -5.42 1.56
N ILE A 408 -8.50 -4.63 1.57
CA ILE A 408 -8.96 -3.87 2.75
C ILE A 408 -9.42 -4.85 3.84
N ALA A 409 -10.25 -5.84 3.48
CA ALA A 409 -10.75 -6.83 4.43
C ALA A 409 -9.62 -7.67 5.03
N GLU A 410 -8.69 -8.15 4.19
CA GLU A 410 -7.52 -8.91 4.62
C GLU A 410 -6.66 -8.12 5.63
N ASN A 411 -6.47 -6.81 5.40
CA ASN A 411 -5.72 -5.98 6.34
C ASN A 411 -6.47 -5.77 7.67
N ILE A 412 -7.80 -5.58 7.64
CA ILE A 412 -8.60 -5.47 8.87
C ILE A 412 -8.52 -6.76 9.68
N GLU A 413 -8.64 -7.93 9.04
CA GLU A 413 -8.49 -9.22 9.71
C GLU A 413 -7.11 -9.37 10.36
N LEU A 414 -6.06 -8.94 9.65
CA LEU A 414 -4.71 -8.90 10.19
C LEU A 414 -4.61 -7.97 11.41
N MET A 415 -5.14 -6.74 11.33
CA MET A 415 -5.17 -5.80 12.46
C MET A 415 -5.87 -6.39 13.69
N ARG A 416 -6.97 -7.12 13.48
CA ARG A 416 -7.73 -7.81 14.53
C ARG A 416 -6.93 -8.96 15.14
N LYS A 417 -6.29 -9.78 14.31
CA LYS A 417 -5.43 -10.91 14.75
C LYS A 417 -4.29 -10.44 15.66
N PHE A 418 -3.71 -9.28 15.36
CA PHE A 418 -2.63 -8.68 16.16
C PHE A 418 -3.12 -7.80 17.32
N GLY A 419 -4.44 -7.75 17.58
CA GLY A 419 -5.00 -7.06 18.74
C GLY A 419 -4.81 -5.53 18.70
N SER A 420 -4.86 -4.92 17.51
CA SER A 420 -4.58 -3.47 17.32
C SER A 420 -5.49 -2.56 18.16
N CYS A 421 -6.72 -3.02 18.46
CA CYS A 421 -7.66 -2.29 19.30
C CYS A 421 -7.61 -2.66 20.80
N SER A 422 -6.97 -3.77 21.16
CA SER A 422 -6.92 -4.28 22.54
C SER A 422 -5.93 -3.53 23.45
N ARG A 423 -5.21 -2.53 22.91
CA ARG A 423 -4.25 -1.68 23.63
C ARG A 423 -4.76 -0.25 23.76
#